data_AF-A0A956NMK3-F1
#
_entry.id   AF-A0A956NMK3-F1
#
_cell.length_a   1.000
_cell.length_b   1.000
_cell.length_c   1.000
_cell.angle_alpha   90.00
_cell.angle_beta   90.00
_cell.angle_gamma   90.00
#
_symmetry.space_group_name_H-M   'P 1'
#
loop_
_entity.id
_entity.type
_entity.pdbx_description
1 polymer ?
#
loop_
_entity_poly.entity_id
_entity_poly.type
_entity_poly.pdbx_seq_one_letter_code
_entity_poly.pdbx_strand_id
1 'polypeptide(L)'
;LLPMTATPFAPEDAAAAFLLDQKALLRIDDPSSEFEQMERIESEEGFQAVRLQQVHEGIPVWARDVIVRLDRSGRVSGFSGTHLPSASFPDGTPTISEGSAAQTARESMSERYGTAAISETPELMYYLPIAGNPDPAAVQKEPRLAWRVRTRGNAHQVDDVFVDASTGAILHSATRVCMTGPATGSGRDLAGVTRTLNLWESNGTNFMVNTTKDMFDLNGSQMPDNPKGGILIANANHAENTQELFHVTSNNANSWTGSENAVSSAFYAGQVYDYFKQRHSRTSIDGNGGAMILVVNFGTNFANAFWSAPIMHFGNGDGQDFGDLAGSLDVTAHEMSHG
;
A
#
# COMPACT_ATOMS: atom_id res chain seq x y z
N LEU A 1 33.28 54.26 20.93
CA LEU A 1 32.73 52.90 21.15
C LEU A 1 31.91 52.55 19.91
N LEU A 2 32.51 51.82 18.97
CA LEU A 2 31.77 51.23 17.86
C LEU A 2 30.89 50.10 18.44
N PRO A 3 29.62 49.96 18.04
CA PRO A 3 28.84 48.81 18.44
C PRO A 3 29.42 47.59 17.72
N MET A 4 29.90 46.59 18.47
CA MET A 4 30.11 45.26 17.92
C MET A 4 28.73 44.73 17.54
N THR A 5 28.40 44.77 16.26
CA THR A 5 27.31 43.96 15.71
C THR A 5 27.75 42.51 15.85
N ALA A 6 27.22 41.82 16.85
CA ALA A 6 27.32 40.37 16.92
C ALA A 6 26.79 39.82 15.60
N THR A 7 27.66 39.15 14.84
CA THR A 7 27.26 38.40 13.65
C THR A 7 26.17 37.43 14.07
N PRO A 8 24.99 37.42 13.43
CA PRO A 8 23.99 36.41 13.75
C PRO A 8 24.61 35.02 13.52
N PHE A 9 24.45 34.13 14.51
CA PHE A 9 24.89 32.73 14.43
C PHE A 9 24.33 32.11 13.15
N ALA A 10 25.11 31.28 12.45
CA ALA A 10 24.56 30.51 11.34
C ALA A 10 23.43 29.59 11.86
N PRO A 11 22.35 29.38 11.10
CA PRO A 11 21.23 28.54 11.56
C PRO A 11 21.66 27.13 11.99
N GLU A 12 22.68 26.60 11.33
CA GLU A 12 23.36 25.34 11.65
C GLU A 12 23.97 25.35 13.05
N ASP A 13 24.72 26.40 13.37
CA ASP A 13 25.38 26.54 14.67
C ASP A 13 24.33 26.70 15.79
N ALA A 14 23.24 27.42 15.53
CA ALA A 14 22.12 27.55 16.46
C ALA A 14 21.38 26.22 16.66
N ALA A 15 21.20 25.42 15.60
CA ALA A 15 20.63 24.08 15.71
C ALA A 15 21.54 23.13 16.48
N ALA A 16 22.85 23.14 16.20
CA ALA A 16 23.84 22.34 16.91
C ALA A 16 23.91 22.71 18.40
N ALA A 17 23.93 24.00 18.72
CA ALA A 17 23.92 24.48 20.10
C ALA A 17 22.64 24.06 20.85
N PHE A 18 21.48 24.11 20.19
CA PHE A 18 20.23 23.64 20.76
C PHE A 18 20.25 22.13 21.05
N LEU A 19 20.71 21.31 20.10
CA LEU A 19 20.80 19.87 20.31
C LEU A 19 21.76 19.53 21.46
N LEU A 20 22.89 20.23 21.55
CA LEU A 20 23.85 20.07 22.64
C LEU A 20 23.25 20.41 24.01
N ASP A 21 22.50 21.51 24.11
CA ASP A 21 21.81 21.95 25.32
C ASP A 21 20.69 20.97 25.73
N GLN A 22 19.99 20.39 24.75
CA GLN A 22 18.86 19.48 24.97
C GLN A 22 19.25 17.99 25.02
N LYS A 23 20.54 17.65 24.91
CA LYS A 23 21.00 16.27 24.74
C LYS A 23 20.53 15.31 25.84
N ALA A 24 20.44 15.78 27.09
CA ALA A 24 19.95 14.98 28.21
C ALA A 24 18.45 14.65 28.10
N LEU A 25 17.65 15.59 27.58
CA LEU A 25 16.22 15.39 27.33
C LEU A 25 16.00 14.42 26.15
N LEU A 26 16.81 14.58 25.10
CA LEU A 26 16.78 13.74 23.90
C LEU A 26 17.43 12.36 24.13
N ARG A 27 18.13 12.16 25.26
CA ARG A 27 18.93 10.96 25.56
C ARG A 27 19.96 10.67 24.48
N ILE A 28 20.64 11.73 24.05
CA ILE A 28 21.72 11.72 23.07
C ILE A 28 23.02 12.04 23.81
N ASP A 29 24.07 11.24 23.60
CA ASP A 29 25.34 11.39 24.32
C ASP A 29 26.19 12.50 23.69
N ASP A 30 26.34 12.46 22.37
CA ASP A 30 27.07 13.45 21.56
C ASP A 30 26.28 13.82 20.27
N PRO A 31 25.44 14.87 20.34
CA PRO A 31 24.66 15.29 19.19
C PRO A 31 25.51 15.72 17.97
N SER A 32 26.78 16.06 18.15
CA SER A 32 27.65 16.50 17.04
C SER A 32 28.12 15.35 16.15
N SER A 33 28.16 14.14 16.69
CA SER A 33 28.47 12.91 15.93
C SER A 33 27.24 12.05 15.65
N GLU A 34 26.13 12.28 16.35
CA GLU A 34 24.89 11.52 16.20
C GLU A 34 23.83 12.19 15.30
N PHE A 35 24.10 13.41 14.82
CA PHE A 35 23.24 14.09 13.84
C PHE A 35 24.05 14.71 12.71
N GLU A 36 23.74 14.31 11.48
CA GLU A 36 24.31 14.87 10.26
C GLU A 36 23.33 15.87 9.64
N GLN A 37 23.82 17.05 9.27
CA GLN A 37 23.01 18.05 8.58
C GLN A 37 22.62 17.55 7.18
N MET A 38 21.33 17.59 6.88
CA MET A 38 20.79 17.23 5.57
C MET A 38 20.53 18.46 4.72
N GLU A 39 19.75 19.40 5.27
CA GLU A 39 19.18 20.49 4.48
C GLU A 39 18.95 21.73 5.35
N ARG A 40 19.25 22.90 4.78
CA ARG A 40 18.79 24.20 5.30
C ARG A 40 17.61 24.66 4.46
N ILE A 41 16.50 24.93 5.13
CA ILE A 41 15.26 25.43 4.54
C ILE A 41 15.12 26.89 4.94
N GLU A 42 14.84 27.75 3.98
CA GLU A 42 14.57 29.17 4.20
C GLU A 42 13.25 29.54 3.52
N SER A 43 12.35 30.15 4.28
CA SER A 43 11.05 30.61 3.78
C SER A 43 11.15 32.02 3.22
N GLU A 44 10.22 32.38 2.32
CA GLU A 44 10.10 33.76 1.79
C GLU A 44 9.85 34.81 2.89
N GLU A 45 9.30 34.38 4.04
CA GLU A 45 9.03 35.24 5.20
C GLU A 45 10.21 35.33 6.18
N GLY A 46 11.37 34.74 5.85
CA GLY A 46 12.60 34.81 6.65
C GLY A 46 12.65 33.86 7.85
N PHE A 47 11.71 32.92 8.00
CA PHE A 47 11.90 31.76 8.89
C PHE A 47 12.87 30.77 8.27
N GLN A 48 13.63 30.10 9.12
CA GLN A 48 14.65 29.14 8.72
C GLN A 48 14.43 27.82 9.45
N ALA A 49 14.87 26.71 8.86
CA ALA A 49 14.90 25.41 9.51
C ALA A 49 16.13 24.62 9.08
N VAL A 50 16.67 23.83 10.00
CA VAL A 50 17.76 22.89 9.74
C VAL A 50 17.21 21.50 9.97
N ARG A 51 17.26 20.67 8.92
CA ARG A 51 16.91 19.25 8.98
C ARG A 51 18.19 18.44 9.20
N LEU A 52 18.17 17.57 10.19
CA LEU A 52 19.29 16.71 10.55
C LEU A 52 18.86 15.24 10.59
N GLN A 53 19.63 14.37 9.95
CA GLN A 53 19.46 12.92 9.97
C GLN A 53 20.20 12.35 11.18
N GLN A 54 19.52 11.53 11.98
CA GLN A 54 20.20 10.80 13.05
C GLN A 54 21.11 9.73 12.46
N VAL A 55 22.33 9.65 12.97
CA VAL A 55 23.31 8.61 12.67
C VAL A 55 23.81 8.00 13.97
N HIS A 56 24.29 6.76 13.93
CA HIS A 56 25.02 6.13 15.02
C HIS A 56 26.27 5.47 14.43
N GLU A 57 27.45 5.86 14.92
CA GLU A 57 28.74 5.43 14.36
C GLU A 57 28.85 5.65 12.83
N GLY A 58 28.24 6.74 12.33
CA GLY A 58 28.21 7.07 10.89
C GLY A 58 27.20 6.27 10.06
N ILE A 59 26.44 5.36 10.70
CA ILE A 59 25.38 4.60 10.04
C ILE A 59 24.04 5.33 10.24
N PRO A 60 23.31 5.66 9.16
CA PRO A 60 22.04 6.38 9.27
C PRO A 60 20.96 5.54 9.96
N VAL A 61 20.06 6.22 10.67
CA VAL A 61 18.91 5.59 11.33
C VAL A 61 17.65 5.86 10.53
N TRP A 62 17.02 4.79 10.04
CA TRP A 62 15.85 4.88 9.16
C TRP A 62 14.73 5.72 9.74
N ALA A 63 14.26 6.70 8.95
CA ALA A 63 13.14 7.58 9.28
C ALA A 63 13.28 8.29 10.64
N ARG A 64 14.52 8.56 11.06
CA ARG A 64 14.87 9.36 12.24
C ARG A 64 15.60 10.61 11.81
N ASP A 65 14.82 11.62 11.46
CA ASP A 65 15.31 12.98 11.27
C ASP A 65 14.60 13.94 12.21
N VAL A 66 15.34 14.99 12.58
CA VAL A 66 14.86 16.08 13.41
C VAL A 66 14.98 17.39 12.66
N ILE A 67 14.05 18.30 12.93
CA ILE A 67 14.00 19.62 12.32
C ILE A 67 14.01 20.65 13.45
N VAL A 68 15.04 21.48 13.45
CA VAL A 68 15.14 22.67 14.33
C VAL A 68 14.69 23.88 13.52
N ARG A 69 13.65 24.57 13.99
CA ARG A 69 13.11 25.78 13.35
C ARG A 69 13.63 27.01 14.06
N LEU A 70 13.95 28.05 13.30
CA LEU A 70 14.46 29.32 13.78
C LEU A 70 13.52 30.46 13.34
N ASP A 71 13.31 31.42 14.24
CA ASP A 71 12.60 32.65 13.93
C ASP A 71 13.48 33.61 13.09
N ARG A 72 12.91 34.74 12.66
CA ARG A 72 13.60 35.76 11.85
C ARG A 72 14.83 36.38 12.52
N SER A 73 14.99 36.20 13.83
CA SER A 73 16.14 36.68 14.59
C SER A 73 17.23 35.62 14.78
N GLY A 74 17.06 34.43 14.19
CA GLY A 74 17.98 33.31 14.32
C GLY A 74 17.85 32.56 15.65
N ARG A 75 16.74 32.74 16.39
CA ARG A 75 16.49 32.02 17.65
C ARG A 75 15.67 30.77 17.39
N VAL A 76 15.99 29.67 18.08
CA VAL A 76 15.19 28.44 18.00
C VAL A 76 13.76 28.71 18.47
N SER A 77 12.81 28.39 17.59
CA SER A 77 11.37 28.58 17.78
C SER A 77 10.61 27.25 17.86
N GLY A 78 11.22 26.15 17.40
CA GLY A 78 10.60 24.83 17.48
C GLY A 78 11.54 23.69 17.17
N PHE A 79 11.15 22.51 17.64
CA PHE A 79 11.81 21.23 17.40
C PHE A 79 10.75 20.19 17.07
N SER A 80 10.97 19.41 16.02
CA SER A 80 10.04 18.36 15.57
C SER A 80 10.80 17.21 14.92
N GLY A 81 10.15 16.06 14.77
CA GLY A 81 10.75 14.87 14.17
C GLY A 81 10.83 13.70 15.14
N THR A 82 11.62 12.69 14.80
CA THR A 82 11.79 11.50 15.65
C THR A 82 13.26 11.10 15.72
N HIS A 83 13.66 10.57 16.88
CA HIS A 83 15.01 10.07 17.14
C HIS A 83 14.92 8.88 18.11
N LEU A 84 16.00 8.11 18.23
CA LEU A 84 16.19 7.08 19.25
C LEU A 84 17.30 7.48 20.23
N PRO A 85 17.25 7.05 21.49
CA PRO A 85 18.35 7.24 22.44
C PRO A 85 19.66 6.59 21.96
N SER A 86 20.82 7.17 22.29
CA SER A 86 22.16 6.64 21.91
C SER A 86 22.38 5.19 22.33
N ALA A 87 21.85 4.79 23.49
CA ALA A 87 21.99 3.45 24.03
C ALA A 87 21.12 2.38 23.33
N SER A 88 20.40 2.73 22.26
CA SER A 88 19.44 1.82 21.62
C SER A 88 20.07 0.87 20.61
N PHE A 89 21.26 1.18 20.08
CA PHE A 89 21.75 0.58 18.84
C PHE A 89 22.59 -0.69 19.09
N PRO A 90 22.40 -1.74 18.28
CA PRO A 90 23.27 -2.92 18.29
C PRO A 90 24.58 -2.65 17.53
N ASP A 91 25.47 -3.65 17.51
CA ASP A 91 26.70 -3.65 16.71
C ASP A 91 26.43 -3.28 15.24
N GLY A 92 27.27 -2.38 14.70
CA GLY A 92 27.16 -1.83 13.35
C GLY A 92 27.81 -2.70 12.26
N THR A 93 28.31 -3.89 12.57
CA THR A 93 29.02 -4.74 11.61
C THR A 93 28.06 -5.70 10.90
N PRO A 94 27.84 -5.58 9.58
CA PRO A 94 27.01 -6.52 8.85
C PRO A 94 27.70 -7.89 8.74
N THR A 95 26.95 -8.97 8.99
CA THR A 95 27.44 -10.35 8.78
C THR A 95 27.18 -10.83 7.35
N ILE A 96 26.10 -10.35 6.72
CA ILE A 96 25.81 -10.63 5.30
C ILE A 96 26.32 -9.49 4.42
N SER A 97 26.75 -9.83 3.21
CA SER A 97 27.18 -8.83 2.23
C SER A 97 26.00 -8.08 1.62
N GLU A 98 26.29 -6.87 1.15
CA GLU A 98 25.40 -6.05 0.31
C GLU A 98 24.79 -6.87 -0.85
N GLY A 99 25.61 -7.66 -1.54
CA GLY A 99 25.16 -8.50 -2.66
C GLY A 99 24.19 -9.62 -2.24
N SER A 100 24.39 -10.20 -1.06
CA SER A 100 23.50 -11.22 -0.50
C SER A 100 22.15 -10.60 -0.13
N ALA A 101 22.14 -9.43 0.50
CA ALA A 101 20.91 -8.71 0.80
C ALA A 101 20.16 -8.27 -0.48
N ALA A 102 20.89 -7.79 -1.48
CA ALA A 102 20.32 -7.44 -2.78
C ALA A 102 19.66 -8.65 -3.47
N GLN A 103 20.26 -9.83 -3.36
CA GLN A 103 19.68 -11.06 -3.88
C GLN A 103 18.37 -11.41 -3.16
N THR A 104 18.36 -11.44 -1.83
CA THR A 104 17.16 -11.73 -1.03
C THR A 104 16.01 -10.79 -1.39
N ALA A 105 16.27 -9.47 -1.46
CA ALA A 105 15.25 -8.49 -1.80
C ALA A 105 14.71 -8.70 -3.22
N ARG A 106 15.58 -9.01 -4.19
CA ARG A 106 15.19 -9.28 -5.57
C ARG A 106 14.31 -10.51 -5.70
N GLU A 107 14.68 -11.60 -5.02
CA GLU A 107 13.93 -12.86 -5.06
C GLU A 107 12.54 -12.65 -4.45
N SER A 108 12.45 -12.03 -3.28
CA SER A 108 11.16 -11.74 -2.64
C SER A 108 10.26 -10.84 -3.49
N MET A 109 10.81 -9.77 -4.08
CA MET A 109 10.00 -8.87 -4.92
C MET A 109 9.67 -9.49 -6.28
N SER A 110 10.52 -10.37 -6.83
CA SER A 110 10.21 -11.12 -8.06
C SER A 110 9.15 -12.18 -7.82
N GLU A 111 9.11 -12.82 -6.65
CA GLU A 111 8.03 -13.72 -6.27
C GLU A 111 6.71 -12.95 -6.14
N ARG A 112 6.76 -11.74 -5.54
CA ARG A 112 5.57 -10.89 -5.36
C ARG A 112 5.03 -10.32 -6.67
N TYR A 113 5.92 -9.87 -7.57
CA TYR A 113 5.57 -9.06 -8.74
C TYR A 113 5.95 -9.68 -10.09
N GLY A 114 6.53 -10.88 -10.12
CA GLY A 114 7.02 -11.58 -11.31
C GLY A 114 8.42 -11.13 -11.77
N THR A 115 8.79 -9.87 -11.58
CA THR A 115 10.14 -9.36 -11.87
C THR A 115 10.52 -8.26 -10.89
N ALA A 116 11.79 -8.22 -10.50
CA ALA A 116 12.38 -7.12 -9.77
C ALA A 116 13.85 -6.93 -10.17
N ALA A 117 14.23 -5.68 -10.37
CA ALA A 117 15.62 -5.26 -10.57
C ALA A 117 16.07 -4.43 -9.37
N ILE A 118 17.37 -4.49 -9.05
CA ILE A 118 17.98 -3.59 -8.07
C ILE A 118 18.22 -2.26 -8.77
N SER A 119 17.66 -1.20 -8.21
CA SER A 119 17.67 0.12 -8.85
C SER A 119 18.76 1.05 -8.32
N GLU A 120 19.26 0.79 -7.12
CA GLU A 120 20.28 1.57 -6.43
C GLU A 120 21.19 0.64 -5.61
N THR A 121 22.39 1.10 -5.28
CA THR A 121 23.29 0.41 -4.35
C THR A 121 22.60 0.29 -2.98
N PRO A 122 22.53 -0.91 -2.37
CA PRO A 122 21.98 -1.05 -1.02
C PRO A 122 22.71 -0.20 0.02
N GLU A 123 21.94 0.39 0.92
CA GLU A 123 22.44 1.28 1.98
C GLU A 123 22.39 0.55 3.32
N LEU A 124 23.46 0.59 4.11
CA LEU A 124 23.47 0.07 5.47
C LEU A 124 22.81 1.09 6.41
N MET A 125 21.92 0.64 7.29
CA MET A 125 21.23 1.51 8.24
C MET A 125 20.71 0.78 9.47
N TYR A 126 20.45 1.53 10.54
CA TYR A 126 19.66 1.04 11.66
C TYR A 126 18.17 1.19 11.35
N TYR A 127 17.45 0.08 11.37
CA TYR A 127 16.02 0.01 11.09
C TYR A 127 15.22 -0.27 12.38
N LEU A 128 14.26 0.61 12.66
CA LEU A 128 13.20 0.38 13.63
C LEU A 128 11.90 0.99 13.06
N PRO A 129 10.81 0.22 12.94
CA PRO A 129 9.55 0.75 12.43
C PRO A 129 9.04 1.92 13.29
N ILE A 130 8.39 2.90 12.67
CA ILE A 130 7.62 3.91 13.40
C ILE A 130 6.27 3.28 13.80
N ALA A 131 5.84 3.48 15.05
CA ALA A 131 4.54 3.01 15.51
C ALA A 131 3.41 3.57 14.61
N GLY A 132 2.59 2.69 14.05
CA GLY A 132 1.57 3.02 13.04
C GLY A 132 1.33 1.94 11.97
N ASN A 133 2.17 0.90 11.91
CA ASN A 133 1.97 -0.28 11.05
C ASN A 133 0.97 -1.26 11.71
N PRO A 134 -0.02 -1.84 11.00
CA PRO A 134 -1.24 -2.42 11.59
C PRO A 134 -1.08 -3.81 12.24
N ASP A 135 0.13 -4.26 12.57
CA ASP A 135 0.33 -5.50 13.35
C ASP A 135 0.91 -5.20 14.74
N PRO A 136 0.08 -5.17 15.81
CA PRO A 136 0.53 -4.90 17.16
C PRO A 136 1.40 -6.00 17.78
N ALA A 137 1.45 -7.21 17.20
CA ALA A 137 2.09 -8.38 17.79
C ALA A 137 3.52 -8.62 17.28
N ALA A 138 3.90 -8.06 16.13
CA ALA A 138 5.19 -8.30 15.47
C ALA A 138 6.10 -7.06 15.37
N VAL A 139 5.75 -5.94 16.01
CA VAL A 139 6.57 -4.71 15.91
C VAL A 139 7.92 -4.97 16.57
N GLN A 140 8.97 -5.06 15.75
CA GLN A 140 10.37 -4.97 16.14
C GLN A 140 10.50 -3.84 17.17
N LYS A 141 10.85 -4.18 18.42
CA LYS A 141 10.88 -3.21 19.54
C LYS A 141 12.23 -2.53 19.72
N GLU A 142 13.27 -3.13 19.16
CA GLU A 142 14.66 -2.69 19.25
C GLU A 142 15.24 -2.52 17.84
N PRO A 143 16.06 -1.48 17.58
CA PRO A 143 16.61 -1.25 16.26
C PRO A 143 17.49 -2.43 15.82
N ARG A 144 17.47 -2.73 14.52
CA ARG A 144 18.27 -3.77 13.89
C ARG A 144 19.16 -3.16 12.85
N LEU A 145 20.38 -3.66 12.70
CA LEU A 145 21.19 -3.34 11.54
C LEU A 145 20.58 -4.00 10.30
N ALA A 146 20.38 -3.23 9.24
CA ALA A 146 19.70 -3.68 8.03
C ALA A 146 20.31 -3.05 6.78
N TRP A 147 20.26 -3.80 5.68
CA TRP A 147 20.44 -3.29 4.33
C TRP A 147 19.09 -2.80 3.81
N ARG A 148 19.01 -1.53 3.43
CA ARG A 148 17.91 -1.00 2.64
C ARG A 148 18.23 -1.21 1.17
N VAL A 149 17.42 -2.03 0.51
CA VAL A 149 17.56 -2.37 -0.90
C VAL A 149 16.41 -1.75 -1.67
N ARG A 150 16.70 -0.87 -2.63
CA ARG A 150 15.66 -0.34 -3.52
C ARG A 150 15.47 -1.23 -4.74
N THR A 151 14.30 -1.82 -4.84
CA THR A 151 13.91 -2.65 -5.98
C THR A 151 12.95 -1.91 -6.90
N ARG A 152 12.96 -2.28 -8.18
CA ARG A 152 12.03 -1.81 -9.20
C ARG A 152 11.52 -2.99 -10.00
N GLY A 153 10.21 -3.25 -9.94
CA GLY A 153 9.55 -4.20 -10.84
C GLY A 153 9.19 -3.56 -12.18
N ASN A 154 8.59 -2.37 -12.12
CA ASN A 154 8.23 -1.57 -13.30
C ASN A 154 8.22 -0.07 -12.96
N ALA A 155 7.70 0.78 -13.86
CA ALA A 155 7.67 2.24 -13.65
C ALA A 155 6.89 2.65 -12.39
N HIS A 156 5.90 1.84 -12.00
CA HIS A 156 4.95 2.08 -10.91
C HIS A 156 5.21 1.22 -9.67
N GLN A 157 6.20 0.33 -9.72
CA GLN A 157 6.55 -0.57 -8.62
C GLN A 157 7.99 -0.29 -8.21
N VAL A 158 8.15 0.56 -7.19
CA VAL A 158 9.43 0.88 -6.58
C VAL A 158 9.30 0.66 -5.10
N ASP A 159 10.06 -0.27 -4.55
CA ASP A 159 9.95 -0.68 -3.15
C ASP A 159 11.30 -0.52 -2.43
N ASP A 160 11.26 0.01 -1.21
CA ASP A 160 12.38 -0.08 -0.26
C ASP A 160 12.18 -1.36 0.56
N VAL A 161 13.12 -2.31 0.45
CA VAL A 161 13.12 -3.58 1.20
C VAL A 161 14.22 -3.54 2.25
N PHE A 162 13.87 -3.77 3.51
CA PHE A 162 14.81 -3.79 4.64
C PHE A 162 15.16 -5.24 4.95
N VAL A 163 16.41 -5.61 4.69
CA VAL A 163 16.95 -6.96 4.92
C VAL A 163 17.89 -6.92 6.12
N ASP A 164 17.64 -7.75 7.13
CA ASP A 164 18.46 -7.84 8.33
C ASP A 164 19.92 -8.16 7.99
N ALA A 165 20.84 -7.32 8.45
CA ALA A 165 22.25 -7.39 8.06
C ALA A 165 23.02 -8.54 8.73
N SER A 166 22.41 -9.26 9.67
CA SER A 166 23.02 -10.43 10.30
C SER A 166 22.47 -11.75 9.76
N THR A 167 21.17 -11.80 9.50
CA THR A 167 20.44 -13.05 9.18
C THR A 167 19.98 -13.15 7.74
N GLY A 168 19.87 -12.02 7.02
CA GLY A 168 19.26 -12.00 5.69
C GLY A 168 17.75 -12.09 5.67
N ALA A 169 17.09 -12.07 6.83
CA ALA A 169 15.63 -12.06 6.90
C ALA A 169 15.07 -10.69 6.45
N ILE A 170 13.91 -10.68 5.78
CA ILE A 170 13.22 -9.44 5.46
C ILE A 170 12.54 -8.91 6.72
N LEU A 171 12.97 -7.73 7.18
CA LEU A 171 12.37 -7.03 8.32
C LEU A 171 11.11 -6.28 7.90
N HIS A 172 11.12 -5.67 6.71
CA HIS A 172 10.01 -4.90 6.18
C HIS A 172 10.17 -4.63 4.68
N SER A 173 9.07 -4.32 3.99
CA SER A 173 9.08 -3.74 2.65
C SER A 173 8.03 -2.63 2.57
N ALA A 174 8.39 -1.50 1.96
CA ALA A 174 7.52 -0.34 1.79
C ALA A 174 7.51 0.12 0.33
N THR A 175 6.33 0.28 -0.24
CA THR A 175 6.20 0.82 -1.60
C THR A 175 6.41 2.34 -1.59
N ARG A 176 7.19 2.84 -2.54
CA ARG A 176 7.46 4.28 -2.73
C ARG A 176 6.46 4.94 -3.65
N VAL A 177 5.68 4.15 -4.39
CA VAL A 177 4.64 4.63 -5.29
C VAL A 177 3.32 4.09 -4.77
N CYS A 178 2.56 4.93 -4.06
CA CYS A 178 1.19 4.60 -3.70
C CYS A 178 0.31 4.78 -4.94
N MET A 179 0.13 3.71 -5.71
CA MET A 179 -0.98 3.64 -6.66
C MET A 179 -2.12 2.92 -5.95
N THR A 180 -3.20 3.66 -5.77
CA THR A 180 -4.47 3.13 -5.32
C THR A 180 -5.52 3.80 -6.18
N GLY A 181 -6.25 3.02 -6.96
CA GLY A 181 -7.16 3.62 -7.92
C GLY A 181 -7.71 2.65 -8.96
N PRO A 182 -8.52 3.19 -9.89
CA PRO A 182 -9.00 2.43 -11.02
C PRO A 182 -7.84 1.91 -11.86
N ALA A 183 -7.91 0.63 -12.22
CA ALA A 183 -6.95 -0.05 -13.06
C ALA A 183 -7.67 -0.84 -14.15
N THR A 184 -6.92 -1.26 -15.18
CA THR A 184 -7.42 -2.13 -16.25
C THR A 184 -6.57 -3.38 -16.34
N GLY A 185 -7.20 -4.49 -16.65
CA GLY A 185 -6.53 -5.77 -16.82
C GLY A 185 -7.24 -6.65 -17.82
N SER A 186 -6.87 -7.92 -17.83
CA SER A 186 -7.54 -8.93 -18.65
C SER A 186 -7.53 -10.30 -17.97
N GLY A 187 -8.48 -11.15 -18.33
CA GLY A 187 -8.58 -12.49 -17.78
C GLY A 187 -9.34 -13.40 -18.73
N ARG A 188 -9.10 -14.71 -18.64
CA ARG A 188 -9.86 -15.69 -19.42
C ARG A 188 -11.16 -16.02 -18.66
N ASP A 189 -12.30 -15.92 -19.34
CA ASP A 189 -13.60 -16.26 -18.79
C ASP A 189 -13.88 -17.78 -18.85
N LEU A 190 -15.03 -18.22 -18.34
CA LEU A 190 -15.45 -19.63 -18.35
C LEU A 190 -15.66 -20.18 -19.76
N ALA A 191 -16.00 -19.34 -20.74
CA ALA A 191 -16.09 -19.71 -22.15
C ALA A 191 -14.70 -19.79 -22.82
N GLY A 192 -13.64 -19.46 -22.08
CA GLY A 192 -12.28 -19.51 -22.54
C GLY A 192 -11.82 -18.29 -23.36
N VAL A 193 -12.59 -17.22 -23.34
CA VAL A 193 -12.34 -15.97 -24.06
C VAL A 193 -11.64 -14.97 -23.13
N THR A 194 -10.60 -14.31 -23.61
CA THR A 194 -9.96 -13.22 -22.87
C THR A 194 -10.86 -11.98 -22.86
N ARG A 195 -11.25 -11.53 -21.67
CA ARG A 195 -12.04 -10.33 -21.42
C ARG A 195 -11.17 -9.22 -20.87
N THR A 196 -11.47 -8.00 -21.29
CA THR A 196 -10.95 -6.79 -20.63
C THR A 196 -11.71 -6.58 -19.32
N LEU A 197 -10.97 -6.25 -18.26
CA LEU A 197 -11.50 -6.04 -16.92
C LEU A 197 -11.21 -4.62 -16.46
N ASN A 198 -12.18 -4.04 -15.76
CA ASN A 198 -12.00 -2.82 -14.98
C ASN A 198 -11.86 -3.24 -13.51
N LEU A 199 -10.78 -2.78 -12.89
CA LEU A 199 -10.29 -3.26 -11.61
C LEU A 199 -10.05 -2.08 -10.66
N TRP A 200 -9.82 -2.39 -9.39
CA TRP A 200 -9.22 -1.47 -8.45
C TRP A 200 -7.86 -2.02 -8.04
N GLU A 201 -6.82 -1.21 -8.12
CA GLU A 201 -5.48 -1.58 -7.67
C GLU A 201 -5.19 -0.88 -6.34
N SER A 202 -4.53 -1.58 -5.43
CA SER A 202 -4.02 -1.04 -4.17
C SER A 202 -2.74 -1.77 -3.78
N ASN A 203 -1.63 -1.02 -3.71
CA ASN A 203 -0.34 -1.48 -3.20
C ASN A 203 0.22 -2.75 -3.87
N GLY A 204 0.08 -2.84 -5.20
CA GLY A 204 0.50 -3.95 -6.04
C GLY A 204 -0.55 -5.05 -6.21
N THR A 205 -1.69 -4.96 -5.52
CA THR A 205 -2.76 -5.96 -5.57
C THR A 205 -3.95 -5.44 -6.36
N ASN A 206 -4.41 -6.21 -7.34
CA ASN A 206 -5.61 -5.91 -8.12
C ASN A 206 -6.82 -6.62 -7.52
N PHE A 207 -7.93 -5.92 -7.42
CA PHE A 207 -9.22 -6.37 -6.90
C PHE A 207 -10.25 -6.33 -8.03
N MET A 208 -11.15 -7.32 -8.09
CA MET A 208 -12.28 -7.31 -9.02
C MET A 208 -13.39 -6.33 -8.59
N VAL A 209 -13.03 -5.05 -8.58
CA VAL A 209 -13.92 -3.92 -8.27
C VAL A 209 -13.91 -2.95 -9.44
N ASN A 210 -15.04 -2.83 -10.12
CA ASN A 210 -15.20 -1.90 -11.22
C ASN A 210 -15.78 -0.57 -10.73
N THR A 211 -14.94 0.46 -10.74
CA THR A 211 -15.26 1.84 -10.32
C THR A 211 -15.46 2.80 -11.51
N THR A 212 -15.49 2.28 -12.73
CA THR A 212 -15.61 3.10 -13.97
C THR A 212 -17.05 3.51 -14.29
N LYS A 213 -18.04 2.98 -13.55
CA LYS A 213 -19.46 3.29 -13.75
C LYS A 213 -19.80 4.61 -13.07
N ASP A 214 -20.60 5.46 -13.72
CA ASP A 214 -21.00 6.79 -13.22
C ASP A 214 -21.67 6.79 -11.84
N MET A 215 -22.17 5.63 -11.38
CA MET A 215 -22.71 5.45 -10.03
C MET A 215 -21.67 5.46 -8.91
N PHE A 216 -20.38 5.31 -9.23
CA PHE A 216 -19.33 5.20 -8.24
C PHE A 216 -18.99 6.55 -7.58
N ASP A 217 -18.99 6.57 -6.26
CA ASP A 217 -18.57 7.70 -5.44
C ASP A 217 -17.34 7.31 -4.59
N LEU A 218 -16.18 7.83 -4.99
CA LEU A 218 -14.93 7.57 -4.27
C LEU A 218 -14.94 8.14 -2.85
N ASN A 219 -15.57 9.31 -2.62
CA ASN A 219 -15.49 9.99 -1.32
C ASN A 219 -16.32 9.29 -0.25
N GLY A 220 -17.42 8.63 -0.65
CA GLY A 220 -18.24 7.82 0.25
C GLY A 220 -17.73 6.39 0.46
N SER A 221 -16.73 5.96 -0.30
CA SER A 221 -16.25 4.57 -0.34
C SER A 221 -15.16 4.28 0.68
N GLN A 222 -15.14 3.04 1.18
CA GLN A 222 -13.98 2.46 1.86
C GLN A 222 -13.37 1.43 0.93
N MET A 223 -12.48 1.85 0.03
CA MET A 223 -11.94 0.95 -0.99
C MET A 223 -10.85 0.03 -0.42
N PRO A 224 -10.79 -1.24 -0.85
CA PRO A 224 -11.68 -1.90 -1.81
C PRO A 224 -12.96 -2.51 -1.18
N ASP A 225 -13.09 -2.49 0.15
CA ASP A 225 -14.04 -3.31 0.91
C ASP A 225 -15.52 -2.91 0.79
N ASN A 226 -15.81 -1.61 0.71
CA ASN A 226 -17.18 -1.08 0.72
C ASN A 226 -17.30 0.08 -0.28
N PRO A 227 -17.34 -0.22 -1.59
CA PRO A 227 -17.56 0.80 -2.59
C PRO A 227 -19.00 1.35 -2.49
N LYS A 228 -19.15 2.67 -2.60
CA LYS A 228 -20.43 3.34 -2.82
C LYS A 228 -20.67 3.46 -4.30
N GLY A 229 -21.63 2.69 -4.80
CA GLY A 229 -21.76 2.42 -6.24
C GLY A 229 -20.63 1.51 -6.74
N GLY A 230 -20.52 1.38 -8.05
CA GLY A 230 -19.57 0.45 -8.67
C GLY A 230 -20.06 -1.01 -8.65
N ILE A 231 -19.21 -1.91 -9.12
CA ILE A 231 -19.49 -3.35 -9.18
C ILE A 231 -18.39 -4.10 -8.43
N LEU A 232 -18.75 -4.88 -7.43
CA LEU A 232 -17.85 -5.70 -6.61
C LEU A 232 -18.12 -7.18 -6.89
N ILE A 233 -17.07 -7.91 -7.30
CA ILE A 233 -17.09 -9.37 -7.38
C ILE A 233 -16.36 -9.94 -6.16
N ALA A 234 -17.08 -10.70 -5.36
CA ALA A 234 -16.57 -11.37 -4.18
C ALA A 234 -16.65 -12.89 -4.33
N ASN A 235 -15.95 -13.59 -3.45
CA ASN A 235 -15.86 -15.04 -3.43
C ASN A 235 -16.38 -15.56 -2.09
N ALA A 236 -17.30 -16.52 -2.12
CA ALA A 236 -17.81 -17.18 -0.91
C ALA A 236 -16.92 -18.36 -0.44
N ASN A 237 -15.88 -18.72 -1.18
CA ASN A 237 -14.99 -19.85 -0.88
C ASN A 237 -15.76 -21.14 -0.57
N HIS A 238 -16.82 -21.40 -1.34
CA HIS A 238 -17.70 -22.57 -1.20
C HIS A 238 -18.51 -22.64 0.10
N ALA A 239 -18.57 -21.55 0.87
CA ALA A 239 -19.49 -21.41 1.99
C ALA A 239 -20.91 -21.06 1.50
N GLU A 240 -21.92 -21.57 2.21
CA GLU A 240 -23.33 -21.19 2.01
C GLU A 240 -23.78 -20.13 3.02
N ASN A 241 -22.90 -19.17 3.31
CA ASN A 241 -23.22 -18.01 4.14
C ASN A 241 -22.54 -16.76 3.59
N THR A 242 -23.03 -15.59 4.00
CA THR A 242 -22.53 -14.28 3.55
C THR A 242 -21.83 -13.50 4.67
N GLN A 243 -21.50 -14.17 5.79
CA GLN A 243 -20.84 -13.52 6.92
C GLN A 243 -19.35 -13.27 6.62
N GLU A 244 -18.74 -14.13 5.81
CA GLU A 244 -17.38 -13.98 5.34
C GLU A 244 -17.34 -14.06 3.81
N LEU A 245 -17.11 -12.92 3.18
CA LEU A 245 -16.87 -12.81 1.75
C LEU A 245 -15.45 -12.34 1.52
N PHE A 246 -14.80 -12.90 0.50
CA PHE A 246 -13.41 -12.63 0.20
C PHE A 246 -13.30 -11.85 -1.11
N HIS A 247 -12.35 -10.92 -1.17
CA HIS A 247 -12.00 -10.29 -2.44
C HIS A 247 -11.42 -11.32 -3.41
N VAL A 248 -11.77 -11.18 -4.70
CA VAL A 248 -11.03 -11.84 -5.76
C VAL A 248 -9.84 -10.96 -6.13
N THR A 249 -8.63 -11.44 -5.87
CA THR A 249 -7.40 -10.64 -5.99
C THR A 249 -6.34 -11.27 -6.89
N SER A 250 -5.52 -10.43 -7.53
CA SER A 250 -4.32 -10.87 -8.26
C SER A 250 -3.20 -9.83 -8.22
N ASN A 251 -1.94 -10.27 -8.10
CA ASN A 251 -0.77 -9.39 -8.24
C ASN A 251 -0.44 -9.08 -9.71
N ASN A 252 -1.12 -9.73 -10.66
CA ASN A 252 -0.99 -9.47 -12.08
C ASN A 252 -2.37 -9.22 -12.68
N ALA A 253 -2.64 -7.96 -13.07
CA ALA A 253 -3.92 -7.53 -13.64
C ALA A 253 -4.36 -8.34 -14.88
N ASN A 254 -3.43 -9.03 -15.55
CA ASN A 254 -3.66 -9.83 -16.74
C ASN A 254 -3.71 -11.35 -16.50
N SER A 255 -3.72 -11.79 -15.23
CA SER A 255 -3.74 -13.21 -14.86
C SER A 255 -4.63 -13.47 -13.65
N TRP A 256 -5.63 -14.33 -13.83
CA TRP A 256 -6.67 -14.65 -12.84
C TRP A 256 -6.92 -16.17 -12.77
N THR A 257 -5.83 -16.93 -12.71
CA THR A 257 -5.86 -18.41 -12.71
C THR A 257 -6.78 -18.95 -11.61
N GLY A 258 -7.73 -19.80 -11.98
CA GLY A 258 -8.70 -20.38 -11.03
C GLY A 258 -9.81 -19.43 -10.60
N SER A 259 -9.97 -18.30 -11.29
CA SER A 259 -11.04 -17.31 -11.05
C SER A 259 -11.78 -16.95 -12.35
N GLU A 260 -11.85 -17.89 -13.30
CA GLU A 260 -12.51 -17.73 -14.60
C GLU A 260 -13.99 -17.33 -14.45
N ASN A 261 -14.64 -17.83 -13.39
CA ASN A 261 -16.02 -17.49 -13.05
C ASN A 261 -16.16 -16.04 -12.56
N ALA A 262 -15.22 -15.55 -11.77
CA ALA A 262 -15.16 -14.16 -11.35
C ALA A 262 -14.90 -13.22 -12.54
N VAL A 263 -14.03 -13.62 -13.48
CA VAL A 263 -13.81 -12.90 -14.75
C VAL A 263 -15.11 -12.81 -15.55
N SER A 264 -15.85 -13.92 -15.65
CA SER A 264 -17.15 -13.97 -16.33
C SER A 264 -18.16 -13.04 -15.67
N SER A 265 -18.29 -13.14 -14.34
CA SER A 265 -19.18 -12.32 -13.52
C SER A 265 -18.87 -10.82 -13.65
N ALA A 266 -17.60 -10.43 -13.56
CA ALA A 266 -17.15 -9.05 -13.74
C ALA A 266 -17.53 -8.50 -15.13
N PHE A 267 -17.30 -9.30 -16.17
CA PHE A 267 -17.61 -8.92 -17.54
C PHE A 267 -19.12 -8.75 -17.75
N TYR A 268 -19.92 -9.73 -17.35
CA TYR A 268 -21.37 -9.70 -17.55
C TYR A 268 -22.06 -8.65 -16.68
N ALA A 269 -21.66 -8.47 -15.42
CA ALA A 269 -22.22 -7.43 -14.56
C ALA A 269 -22.07 -6.03 -15.18
N GLY A 270 -20.91 -5.77 -15.81
CA GLY A 270 -20.68 -4.54 -16.56
C GLY A 270 -21.67 -4.35 -17.72
N GLN A 271 -21.92 -5.41 -18.49
CA GLN A 271 -22.86 -5.38 -19.61
C GLN A 271 -24.32 -5.20 -19.15
N VAL A 272 -24.73 -5.89 -18.09
CA VAL A 272 -26.09 -5.80 -17.55
C VAL A 272 -26.34 -4.40 -16.98
N TYR A 273 -25.38 -3.83 -16.23
CA TYR A 273 -25.47 -2.43 -15.78
C TYR A 273 -25.67 -1.47 -16.95
N ASP A 274 -24.83 -1.59 -17.99
CA ASP A 274 -24.88 -0.72 -19.17
C ASP A 274 -26.21 -0.84 -19.91
N TYR A 275 -26.75 -2.06 -20.02
CA TYR A 275 -28.06 -2.31 -20.61
C TYR A 275 -29.17 -1.56 -19.85
N PHE A 276 -29.27 -1.73 -18.52
CA PHE A 276 -30.32 -1.08 -17.74
C PHE A 276 -30.20 0.45 -17.75
N LYS A 277 -28.96 0.96 -17.66
CA LYS A 277 -28.69 2.40 -17.72
C LYS A 277 -29.11 2.98 -19.07
N GLN A 278 -28.70 2.35 -20.17
CA GLN A 278 -28.94 2.89 -21.52
C GLN A 278 -30.38 2.68 -22.00
N ARG A 279 -31.00 1.53 -21.71
CA ARG A 279 -32.33 1.19 -22.22
C ARG A 279 -33.47 1.65 -21.33
N HIS A 280 -33.23 1.73 -20.02
CA HIS A 280 -34.28 2.00 -19.04
C HIS A 280 -33.99 3.24 -18.18
N SER A 281 -32.87 3.93 -18.39
CA SER A 281 -32.42 5.04 -17.54
C SER A 281 -32.33 4.66 -16.06
N ARG A 282 -32.18 3.37 -15.76
CA ARG A 282 -32.08 2.83 -14.39
C ARG A 282 -30.60 2.73 -14.02
N THR A 283 -30.22 3.33 -12.91
CA THR A 283 -28.84 3.30 -12.43
C THR A 283 -28.69 2.26 -11.32
N SER A 284 -27.96 1.18 -11.58
CA SER A 284 -27.81 0.03 -10.67
C SER A 284 -29.12 -0.73 -10.39
N ILE A 285 -29.07 -1.67 -9.43
CA ILE A 285 -30.18 -2.53 -9.01
C ILE A 285 -31.26 -1.71 -8.34
N ASP A 286 -30.92 -0.77 -7.45
CA ASP A 286 -31.89 0.04 -6.69
C ASP A 286 -32.44 1.25 -7.47
N GLY A 287 -31.90 1.53 -8.67
CA GLY A 287 -32.22 2.72 -9.46
C GLY A 287 -31.54 4.01 -8.96
N ASN A 288 -30.85 3.97 -7.82
CA ASN A 288 -30.23 5.11 -7.15
C ASN A 288 -28.69 5.03 -7.14
N GLY A 289 -28.10 4.08 -7.86
CA GLY A 289 -26.65 3.94 -7.95
C GLY A 289 -26.01 3.19 -6.78
N GLY A 290 -26.76 2.36 -6.06
CA GLY A 290 -26.18 1.44 -5.07
C GLY A 290 -25.12 0.52 -5.69
N ALA A 291 -24.20 -0.02 -4.88
CA ALA A 291 -23.20 -0.96 -5.38
C ALA A 291 -23.85 -2.26 -5.87
N MET A 292 -23.36 -2.80 -6.98
CA MET A 292 -23.72 -4.14 -7.44
C MET A 292 -22.75 -5.14 -6.86
N ILE A 293 -23.23 -6.05 -6.01
CA ILE A 293 -22.41 -7.07 -5.37
C ILE A 293 -22.78 -8.45 -5.94
N LEU A 294 -21.78 -9.12 -6.51
CA LEU A 294 -21.91 -10.46 -7.06
C LEU A 294 -20.93 -11.38 -6.32
N VAL A 295 -21.42 -12.53 -5.86
CA VAL A 295 -20.66 -13.51 -5.10
C VAL A 295 -20.56 -14.80 -5.91
N VAL A 296 -19.34 -15.18 -6.28
CA VAL A 296 -19.05 -16.45 -6.96
C VAL A 296 -18.62 -17.53 -5.96
N ASN A 297 -18.59 -18.79 -6.42
CA ASN A 297 -18.27 -19.97 -5.62
C ASN A 297 -19.17 -20.10 -4.37
N PHE A 298 -20.46 -19.81 -4.52
CA PHE A 298 -21.41 -20.02 -3.43
C PHE A 298 -21.73 -21.51 -3.27
N GLY A 299 -21.48 -22.06 -2.08
CA GLY A 299 -21.68 -23.47 -1.79
C GLY A 299 -20.77 -24.43 -2.58
N THR A 300 -20.96 -25.73 -2.33
CA THR A 300 -20.26 -26.82 -3.04
C THR A 300 -21.24 -27.57 -3.91
N ASN A 301 -20.91 -27.77 -5.19
CA ASN A 301 -21.82 -28.39 -6.19
C ASN A 301 -23.21 -27.74 -6.22
N PHE A 302 -23.25 -26.42 -5.99
CA PHE A 302 -24.49 -25.68 -5.83
C PHE A 302 -25.06 -25.35 -7.22
N ALA A 303 -26.07 -26.10 -7.64
CA ALA A 303 -26.73 -25.98 -8.93
C ALA A 303 -27.81 -24.89 -8.96
N ASN A 304 -27.47 -23.69 -8.48
CA ASN A 304 -28.39 -22.55 -8.50
C ASN A 304 -27.66 -21.20 -8.44
N ALA A 305 -28.37 -20.16 -8.84
CA ALA A 305 -28.02 -18.76 -8.61
C ALA A 305 -29.25 -18.07 -7.99
N PHE A 306 -29.03 -17.05 -7.17
CA PHE A 306 -30.14 -16.33 -6.55
C PHE A 306 -29.77 -14.92 -6.11
N TRP A 307 -30.77 -14.05 -6.15
CA TRP A 307 -30.76 -12.76 -5.47
C TRP A 307 -31.18 -12.88 -4.00
N SER A 308 -30.36 -12.36 -3.11
CA SER A 308 -30.71 -12.12 -1.71
C SER A 308 -30.26 -10.72 -1.34
N ALA A 309 -31.21 -9.79 -1.34
CA ALA A 309 -30.93 -8.36 -1.32
C ALA A 309 -29.88 -7.96 -0.25
N PRO A 310 -28.81 -7.23 -0.61
CA PRO A 310 -28.53 -6.61 -1.91
C PRO A 310 -27.52 -7.39 -2.80
N ILE A 311 -27.42 -8.71 -2.66
CA ILE A 311 -26.33 -9.52 -3.23
C ILE A 311 -26.86 -10.60 -4.19
N MET A 312 -26.21 -10.75 -5.35
CA MET A 312 -26.40 -11.89 -6.26
C MET A 312 -25.40 -13.00 -5.93
N HIS A 313 -25.85 -14.25 -5.85
CA HIS A 313 -25.02 -15.41 -5.51
C HIS A 313 -25.01 -16.41 -6.65
N PHE A 314 -23.85 -16.95 -6.99
CA PHE A 314 -23.66 -17.88 -8.09
C PHE A 314 -22.93 -19.13 -7.59
N GLY A 315 -23.59 -20.28 -7.71
CA GLY A 315 -22.97 -21.57 -7.50
C GLY A 315 -22.19 -22.05 -8.71
N ASN A 316 -21.28 -23.00 -8.49
CA ASN A 316 -20.46 -23.59 -9.56
C ASN A 316 -21.17 -24.66 -10.40
N GLY A 317 -22.45 -24.92 -10.13
CA GLY A 317 -23.18 -26.03 -10.74
C GLY A 317 -22.87 -27.38 -10.09
N ASP A 318 -23.58 -28.42 -10.50
CA ASP A 318 -23.37 -29.80 -10.04
C ASP A 318 -22.50 -30.64 -11.01
N GLY A 319 -22.12 -30.06 -12.16
CA GLY A 319 -21.37 -30.74 -13.20
C GLY A 319 -22.18 -31.77 -13.97
N GLN A 320 -23.51 -31.81 -13.80
CA GLN A 320 -24.44 -32.68 -14.52
C GLN A 320 -25.42 -31.83 -15.32
N ASP A 321 -26.38 -31.22 -14.63
CA ASP A 321 -27.44 -30.42 -15.22
C ASP A 321 -27.02 -28.95 -15.34
N PHE A 322 -26.17 -28.48 -14.41
CA PHE A 322 -25.68 -27.12 -14.37
C PHE A 322 -24.15 -27.07 -14.33
N GLY A 323 -23.57 -26.26 -15.21
CA GLY A 323 -22.21 -25.77 -15.06
C GLY A 323 -22.16 -24.51 -14.18
N ASP A 324 -21.01 -23.85 -14.14
CA ASP A 324 -20.84 -22.62 -13.34
C ASP A 324 -21.75 -21.49 -13.83
N LEU A 325 -22.67 -21.07 -12.96
CA LEU A 325 -23.74 -20.15 -13.31
C LEU A 325 -23.27 -18.71 -13.48
N ALA A 326 -22.09 -18.35 -12.96
CA ALA A 326 -21.47 -17.04 -13.23
C ALA A 326 -21.01 -16.91 -14.69
N GLY A 327 -20.97 -18.02 -15.44
CA GLY A 327 -20.61 -18.09 -16.85
C GLY A 327 -21.69 -17.59 -17.81
N SER A 328 -22.90 -17.25 -17.33
CA SER A 328 -24.02 -16.86 -18.19
C SER A 328 -24.46 -15.41 -18.01
N LEU A 329 -24.52 -14.68 -19.12
CA LEU A 329 -25.04 -13.30 -19.17
C LEU A 329 -26.53 -13.23 -18.80
N ASP A 330 -27.33 -14.19 -19.27
CA ASP A 330 -28.77 -14.19 -19.00
C ASP A 330 -29.09 -14.50 -17.54
N VAL A 331 -28.37 -15.41 -16.88
CA VAL A 331 -28.47 -15.68 -15.44
C VAL A 331 -28.07 -14.43 -14.66
N THR A 332 -26.95 -13.77 -15.02
CA THR A 332 -26.56 -12.51 -14.38
C THR A 332 -27.65 -11.44 -14.51
N ALA A 333 -28.25 -11.31 -15.70
CA ALA A 333 -29.35 -10.38 -15.94
C ALA A 333 -30.63 -10.76 -15.17
N HIS A 334 -30.91 -12.07 -15.06
CA HIS A 334 -32.03 -12.62 -14.30
C HIS A 334 -31.93 -12.27 -12.82
N GLU A 335 -30.80 -12.58 -12.19
CA GLU A 335 -30.57 -12.31 -10.77
C GLU A 335 -30.60 -10.81 -10.48
N MET A 336 -30.04 -9.98 -11.36
CA MET A 336 -30.12 -8.53 -11.22
C MET A 336 -31.57 -8.02 -11.28
N SER A 337 -32.42 -8.65 -12.10
CA SER A 337 -33.81 -8.24 -12.31
C SER A 337 -34.75 -8.65 -11.17
N HIS A 338 -34.31 -9.50 -10.25
CA HIS A 338 -35.06 -9.80 -9.03
C HIS A 338 -35.07 -8.63 -8.04
N GLY A 339 -34.05 -7.76 -8.06
CA GLY A 339 -33.96 -6.55 -7.23
C GLY A 339 -34.62 -5.32 -7.84
#